data_AF-A0A2W2DBV7-F1
#
_entry.id   AF-A0A2W2DBV7-F1
#
_cell.length_a   1.000
_cell.length_b   1.000
_cell.length_c   1.000
_cell.angle_alpha   90.00
_cell.angle_beta   90.00
_cell.angle_gamma   90.00
#
_symmetry.space_group_name_H-M   'P 1'
#
loop_
_entity.id
_entity.type
_entity.pdbx_description
1 polymer ?
#
loop_
_entity_poly.entity_id
_entity_poly.type
_entity_poly.pdbx_seq_one_letter_code
_entity_poly.pdbx_strand_id
1 'polypeptide(L)'
;MLLRMLTTVTGLIEIAVVLLFVARATRLVVVDEITRAPREAVVRRLPEGSPLAYLLFCRWCLSVWIAVPGAAVWWLLSDVPRWSGLWWADVPTVGLALSHTTGLLVRAEPEE
;
A
#
# COMPACT_ATOMS: atom_id res chain seq x y z
N MET A 1 -5.24 -9.62 31.20
CA MET A 1 -6.25 -8.82 30.47
C MET A 1 -5.65 -7.55 29.90
N LEU A 2 -4.99 -6.72 30.71
CA LEU A 2 -4.32 -5.47 30.28
C LEU A 2 -3.27 -5.69 29.17
N LEU A 3 -2.39 -6.71 29.30
CA LEU A 3 -1.36 -7.01 28.30
C LEU A 3 -1.93 -7.38 26.92
N ARG A 4 -2.99 -8.22 26.90
CA ARG A 4 -3.70 -8.56 25.65
C ARG A 4 -4.36 -7.35 25.01
N MET A 5 -4.91 -6.44 25.82
CA MET A 5 -5.54 -5.21 25.31
C MET A 5 -4.49 -4.30 24.66
N LEU A 6 -3.33 -4.13 25.30
CA LEU A 6 -2.23 -3.31 24.77
C LEU A 6 -1.71 -3.86 23.44
N THR A 7 -1.47 -5.18 23.33
CA THR A 7 -1.00 -5.80 22.09
C THR A 7 -1.99 -5.64 20.93
N THR A 8 -3.29 -5.76 21.21
CA THR A 8 -4.33 -5.58 20.18
C THR A 8 -4.39 -4.13 19.72
N VAL A 9 -4.32 -3.17 20.64
CA VAL A 9 -4.35 -1.74 20.30
C VAL A 9 -3.12 -1.36 19.47
N THR A 10 -1.92 -1.79 19.87
CA THR A 10 -0.70 -1.55 19.09
C THR A 10 -0.79 -2.14 17.68
N GLY A 11 -1.27 -3.37 17.54
CA GLY A 11 -1.47 -3.99 16.23
C GLY A 11 -2.43 -3.21 15.32
N LEU A 12 -3.53 -2.70 15.87
CA LEU A 12 -4.46 -1.85 15.12
C LEU A 12 -3.81 -0.54 14.68
N ILE A 13 -3.04 0.10 15.56
CA ILE A 13 -2.32 1.35 15.23
C ILE A 13 -1.31 1.09 14.11
N GLU A 14 -0.51 0.03 14.19
CA GLU A 14 0.48 -0.30 13.16
C GLU A 14 -0.18 -0.54 11.79
N ILE A 15 -1.25 -1.35 11.75
CA ILE A 15 -1.98 -1.62 10.50
C ILE A 15 -2.57 -0.33 9.92
N ALA A 16 -3.13 0.54 10.77
CA ALA A 16 -3.66 1.82 10.34
C ALA A 16 -2.57 2.75 9.78
N VAL A 17 -1.41 2.81 10.43
CA VAL A 17 -0.26 3.60 9.95
C VAL A 17 0.25 3.06 8.62
N VAL A 18 0.39 1.73 8.48
CA VAL A 18 0.81 1.11 7.21
C VAL A 18 -0.22 1.39 6.11
N LEU A 19 -1.52 1.29 6.40
CA LEU A 19 -2.59 1.63 5.46
C LEU A 19 -2.50 3.08 4.97
N LEU A 20 -2.37 4.04 5.89
CA LEU A 20 -2.26 5.46 5.54
C LEU A 20 -0.98 5.75 4.76
N PHE A 21 0.12 5.09 5.11
CA PHE A 21 1.36 5.15 4.36
C PHE A 21 1.17 4.65 2.92
N VAL A 22 0.56 3.47 2.74
CA VAL A 22 0.27 2.91 1.40
C VAL A 22 -0.62 3.86 0.60
N ALA A 23 -1.66 4.42 1.23
CA ALA A 23 -2.55 5.39 0.58
C ALA A 23 -1.80 6.66 0.13
N ARG A 24 -1.00 7.25 1.01
CA ARG A 24 -0.23 8.46 0.69
C ARG A 24 0.84 8.20 -0.36
N ALA A 25 1.56 7.08 -0.26
CA ALA A 25 2.58 6.71 -1.24
C ALA A 25 1.97 6.43 -2.62
N THR A 26 0.80 5.79 -2.68
CA THR A 26 0.07 5.58 -3.93
C THR A 26 -0.32 6.91 -4.56
N ARG A 27 -0.88 7.83 -3.77
CA ARG A 27 -1.24 9.18 -4.23
C ARG A 27 -0.02 9.99 -4.67
N LEU A 28 1.09 9.89 -3.93
CA LEU A 28 2.33 10.58 -4.24
C LEU A 28 2.84 10.22 -5.64
N VAL A 29 2.78 8.94 -6.00
CA VAL A 29 3.30 8.44 -7.29
C VAL A 29 2.32 8.67 -8.44
N VAL A 30 1.00 8.70 -8.18
CA VAL A 30 -0.04 8.74 -9.23
C VAL A 30 -0.71 10.10 -9.40
N VAL A 31 -0.69 10.98 -8.42
CA VAL A 31 -1.43 12.26 -8.50
C VAL A 31 -0.52 13.45 -8.21
N ASP A 32 0.34 13.39 -7.19
CA ASP A 32 1.10 14.57 -6.78
C ASP A 32 2.05 15.10 -7.89
N GLU A 33 2.05 16.42 -8.06
CA GLU A 33 2.88 17.13 -9.06
C GLU A 33 4.38 16.90 -8.84
N ILE A 34 4.80 16.65 -7.59
CA ILE A 34 6.21 16.39 -7.27
C ILE A 34 6.78 15.18 -8.02
N THR A 35 5.95 14.19 -8.34
CA THR A 35 6.38 12.99 -9.09
C THR A 35 6.08 13.09 -10.59
N ARG A 36 5.64 14.25 -11.09
CA ARG A 36 5.35 14.44 -12.51
C ARG A 36 6.57 14.21 -13.40
N ALA A 37 7.69 14.87 -13.09
CA ALA A 37 8.93 14.72 -13.86
C ALA A 37 9.45 13.27 -13.94
N PRO A 38 9.57 12.52 -12.82
CA PRO A 38 9.97 11.11 -12.90
C PRO A 38 8.92 10.24 -13.61
N ARG A 39 7.62 10.52 -13.45
CA ARG A 39 6.56 9.78 -14.14
C ARG A 39 6.65 9.94 -15.65
N GLU A 40 6.75 11.17 -16.14
CA GLU A 40 6.91 11.45 -17.57
C GLU A 40 8.20 10.82 -18.10
N ALA A 41 9.29 10.84 -17.33
CA ALA A 41 10.54 10.19 -17.73
C ALA A 41 10.41 8.66 -17.86
N VAL A 42 9.62 8.01 -17.02
CA VAL A 42 9.32 6.57 -17.14
C VAL A 42 8.41 6.30 -18.33
N VAL A 43 7.34 7.08 -18.50
CA VAL A 43 6.40 6.94 -19.63
C VAL A 43 7.11 7.12 -20.98
N ARG A 44 8.04 8.09 -21.12
CA ARG A 44 8.83 8.28 -22.34
C ARG A 44 9.72 7.09 -22.71
N ARG A 45 10.04 6.21 -21.76
CA ARG A 45 10.82 4.98 -22.01
C ARG A 45 9.95 3.77 -22.33
N LEU A 46 8.65 3.86 -22.11
CA LEU A 46 7.71 2.79 -22.38
C LEU A 46 7.16 2.92 -23.82
N PRO A 47 6.93 1.81 -24.52
CA PRO A 47 6.25 1.84 -25.81
C PRO A 47 4.87 2.49 -25.68
N GLU A 48 4.47 3.27 -26.69
CA GLU A 48 3.13 3.85 -26.76
C GLU A 48 2.05 2.75 -26.66
N GLY A 49 1.04 2.98 -25.82
CA GLY A 49 -0.03 2.00 -25.57
C GLY A 49 0.39 0.80 -24.72
N SER A 50 1.57 0.80 -24.10
CA SER A 50 2.01 -0.35 -23.29
C SER A 50 1.12 -0.57 -22.04
N PRO A 51 0.68 -1.82 -21.77
CA PRO A 51 -0.09 -2.16 -20.57
C PRO A 51 0.72 -1.97 -19.27
N LEU A 52 2.06 -1.92 -19.38
CA LEU A 52 2.97 -1.64 -18.28
C LEU A 52 2.78 -0.23 -17.71
N ALA A 53 2.54 0.78 -18.54
CA ALA A 53 2.27 2.14 -18.07
C ALA A 53 1.00 2.16 -17.19
N TYR A 54 -0.03 1.40 -17.58
CA TYR A 54 -1.22 1.23 -16.76
C TYR A 54 -0.89 0.53 -15.43
N LEU A 55 -0.17 -0.59 -15.43
CA LEU A 55 0.17 -1.30 -14.19
C LEU A 55 1.01 -0.47 -13.19
N LEU A 56 1.85 0.43 -13.70
CA LEU A 56 2.73 1.27 -12.87
C LEU A 56 2.06 2.56 -12.39
N PHE A 57 1.06 3.07 -13.11
CA PHE A 57 0.46 4.37 -12.81
C PHE A 57 -1.05 4.32 -12.55
N CYS A 58 -1.72 3.17 -12.68
CA CYS A 58 -3.10 3.03 -12.21
C CYS A 58 -3.12 2.99 -10.68
N ARG A 59 -3.99 3.80 -10.07
CA ARG A 59 -4.09 3.92 -8.59
C ARG A 59 -4.30 2.56 -7.91
N TRP A 60 -5.13 1.69 -8.49
CA TRP A 60 -5.43 0.34 -7.97
C TRP A 60 -4.27 -0.66 -8.12
N CYS A 61 -3.51 -0.54 -9.20
CA CYS A 61 -2.41 -1.44 -9.53
C CYS A 61 -1.22 -1.09 -8.64
N LEU A 62 -0.89 0.20 -8.58
CA LEU A 62 0.20 0.70 -7.79
C LEU A 62 -0.01 0.50 -6.29
N SER A 63 -1.26 0.59 -5.79
CA SER A 63 -1.51 0.30 -4.38
C SER A 63 -1.12 -1.14 -4.00
N VAL A 64 -1.29 -2.13 -4.89
CA VAL A 64 -0.81 -3.51 -4.66
C VAL A 64 0.73 -3.53 -4.59
N TRP A 65 1.39 -2.85 -5.52
CA TRP A 65 2.85 -2.77 -5.57
C TRP A 65 3.48 -2.11 -4.34
N ILE A 66 2.75 -1.24 -3.64
CA ILE A 66 3.21 -0.60 -2.40
C ILE A 66 2.75 -1.41 -1.17
N ALA A 67 1.52 -1.92 -1.18
CA ALA A 67 0.92 -2.62 -0.05
C ALA A 67 1.61 -3.96 0.25
N VAL A 68 1.98 -4.74 -0.76
CA VAL A 68 2.61 -6.05 -0.54
C VAL A 68 4.00 -5.90 0.09
N PRO A 69 4.91 -5.03 -0.42
CA PRO A 69 6.16 -4.74 0.28
C PRO A 69 5.95 -4.11 1.65
N GLY A 70 4.97 -3.20 1.80
CA GLY A 70 4.63 -2.60 3.09
C GLY A 70 4.21 -3.65 4.12
N ALA A 71 3.37 -4.60 3.73
CA ALA A 71 2.96 -5.73 4.55
C ALA A 71 4.13 -6.66 4.87
N ALA A 72 5.06 -6.89 3.94
CA ALA A 72 6.26 -7.69 4.17
C ALA A 72 7.20 -7.03 5.20
N VAL A 73 7.42 -5.72 5.07
CA VAL A 73 8.24 -4.94 6.02
C VAL A 73 7.59 -4.94 7.41
N TRP A 74 6.28 -4.70 7.47
CA TRP A 74 5.52 -4.79 8.72
C TRP A 74 5.65 -6.18 9.34
N TRP A 75 5.44 -7.24 8.57
CA TRP A 75 5.55 -8.62 9.06
C TRP A 75 6.95 -8.94 9.60
N LEU A 76 8.01 -8.42 8.96
CA LEU A 76 9.39 -8.65 9.36
C LEU A 76 9.80 -7.89 10.63
N LEU A 77 9.30 -6.67 10.81
CA LEU A 77 9.75 -5.76 11.86
C LEU A 77 8.78 -5.62 13.04
N SER A 78 7.53 -6.02 12.89
CA SER A 78 6.52 -5.93 13.94
C SER A 78 6.61 -7.09 14.92
N ASP A 79 6.51 -6.78 16.21
CA ASP A 79 6.39 -7.74 17.32
C ASP A 79 4.93 -8.15 17.59
N VAL A 80 3.97 -7.69 16.77
CA VAL A 80 2.55 -7.99 16.95
C VAL A 80 2.32 -9.51 16.75
N PRO A 81 1.51 -10.16 17.61
CA PRO A 81 1.21 -11.58 17.47
C PRO A 81 0.66 -11.91 16.08
N ARG A 82 1.38 -12.76 15.36
CA ARG A 82 0.98 -13.24 14.04
C ARG A 82 -0.11 -14.30 14.18
N TRP A 83 -1.17 -14.15 13.40
CA TRP A 83 -2.31 -15.07 13.37
C TRP A 83 -1.96 -16.48 12.84
N SER A 84 -1.23 -16.58 11.72
CA SER A 84 -0.79 -17.86 11.15
C SER A 84 0.69 -18.15 11.39
N GLY A 85 1.52 -17.11 11.54
CA GLY A 85 2.98 -17.23 11.64
C GLY A 85 3.66 -17.57 10.31
N LEU A 86 2.89 -17.69 9.22
CA LEU A 86 3.36 -18.04 7.89
C LEU A 86 3.41 -16.78 7.02
N TRP A 87 4.61 -16.31 6.73
CA TRP A 87 4.81 -15.09 5.93
C TRP A 87 4.10 -15.15 4.56
N TRP A 88 4.07 -16.32 3.92
CA TRP A 88 3.46 -16.52 2.61
C TRP A 88 1.94 -16.41 2.64
N ALA A 89 1.30 -16.55 3.80
CA ALA A 89 -0.14 -16.37 3.97
C ALA A 89 -0.45 -14.97 4.52
N ASP A 90 0.31 -14.53 5.52
CA ASP A 90 0.10 -13.26 6.21
C ASP A 90 0.37 -12.06 5.29
N VAL A 91 1.49 -12.06 4.56
CA VAL A 91 1.88 -10.92 3.72
C VAL A 91 0.90 -10.70 2.57
N PRO A 92 0.50 -11.72 1.78
CA PRO A 92 -0.45 -11.48 0.69
C PRO A 92 -1.84 -11.09 1.19
N THR A 93 -2.33 -11.69 2.28
CA THR A 93 -3.68 -11.36 2.81
C THR A 93 -3.73 -9.93 3.35
N VAL A 94 -2.73 -9.53 4.15
CA VAL A 94 -2.63 -8.14 4.64
C VAL A 94 -2.40 -7.17 3.48
N GLY A 95 -1.48 -7.47 2.57
CA GLY A 95 -1.18 -6.61 1.42
C GLY A 95 -2.40 -6.38 0.52
N LEU A 96 -3.19 -7.42 0.24
CA LEU A 96 -4.42 -7.29 -0.54
C LEU A 96 -5.50 -6.50 0.21
N ALA A 97 -5.65 -6.72 1.52
CA ALA A 97 -6.57 -5.94 2.34
C ALA A 97 -6.21 -4.45 2.34
N LEU A 98 -4.94 -4.13 2.60
CA LEU A 98 -4.42 -2.76 2.55
C LEU A 98 -4.65 -2.12 1.18
N SER A 99 -4.30 -2.82 0.10
CA SER A 99 -4.49 -2.32 -1.27
C SER A 99 -5.97 -2.05 -1.58
N HIS A 100 -6.87 -2.94 -1.18
CA HIS A 100 -8.30 -2.75 -1.40
C HIS A 100 -8.81 -1.52 -0.64
N THR A 101 -8.45 -1.38 0.63
CA THR A 101 -8.85 -0.23 1.45
C THR A 101 -8.26 1.07 0.91
N THR A 102 -6.99 1.09 0.49
CA THR A 102 -6.40 2.24 -0.20
C THR A 102 -7.16 2.60 -1.48
N GLY A 103 -7.52 1.62 -2.30
CA GLY A 103 -8.30 1.85 -3.52
C GLY A 103 -9.67 2.49 -3.23
N LEU A 104 -10.32 2.13 -2.12
CA LEU A 104 -11.56 2.76 -1.66
C LEU A 104 -11.33 4.19 -1.14
N LEU A 105 -10.31 4.40 -0.30
CA LEU A 105 -9.98 5.73 0.24
C LEU A 105 -9.66 6.74 -0.85
N VAL A 106 -8.86 6.33 -1.83
CA VAL A 106 -8.45 7.20 -2.95
C VAL A 106 -9.61 7.51 -3.91
N ARG A 107 -10.62 6.63 -4.00
CA ARG A 107 -11.86 6.93 -4.76
C ARG A 107 -12.79 7.90 -4.03
N ALA A 108 -12.67 8.01 -2.71
CA ALA A 108 -13.51 8.89 -1.91
C ALA A 108 -13.01 10.33 -1.86
N GLU A 109 -11.76 10.59 -2.24
CA GLU A 109 -11.23 11.94 -2.39
C GLU A 109 -11.91 12.63 -3.59
N PRO A 110 -12.57 13.80 -3.41
CA PRO A 110 -13.13 14.55 -4.51
C PRO A 110 -12.00 15.01 -5.44
N GLU A 111 -12.19 14.88 -6.75
CA GLU A 111 -11.29 15.48 -7.74
C GLU A 111 -11.57 16.99 -7.73
N GLU A 112 -10.70 17.75 -7.04
CA GLU A 112 -10.69 19.22 -7.08
C GLU A 112 -10.32 19.73 -8.48
#